data_AF-A0A976DN95-F1
#
_entry.id   AF-A0A976DN95-F1
#
_cell.length_a   1.000
_cell.length_b   1.000
_cell.length_c   1.000
_cell.angle_alpha   90.00
_cell.angle_beta   90.00
_cell.angle_gamma   90.00
#
_symmetry.space_group_name_H-M   'P 1'
#
loop_
_entity.id
_entity.type
_entity.pdbx_description
1 polymer ?
#
loop_
_entity_poly.entity_id
_entity_poly.type
_entity_poly.pdbx_seq_one_letter_code
_entity_poly.pdbx_strand_id
1 'polypeptide(L)'
;GLCWDSTGFNLRKDGYAYVAPAEGAFAWHQGFIMMKNAANVDQAHEFVKYVSTAEGAAGWASAFSSNPVGKGAADLLDPEVAAYYSGTFNDEALSKLWWWPDQSAEFLAKRAEYADKYKAA
;
A
#
# COMPACT_ATOMS: atom_id res chain seq x y z
N GLY A 1 1.20 -5.96 -16.07
CA GLY A 1 0.88 -6.17 -14.64
C GLY A 1 1.39 -4.99 -13.85
N LEU A 2 0.88 -4.77 -12.63
CA LEU A 2 1.48 -3.85 -11.68
C LEU A 2 2.46 -4.64 -10.81
N CYS A 3 3.63 -4.06 -10.52
CA CYS A 3 4.57 -4.58 -9.53
C CYS A 3 4.41 -3.75 -8.25
N TRP A 4 4.19 -4.42 -7.12
CA TRP A 4 4.11 -3.75 -5.82
C TRP A 4 5.47 -3.77 -5.13
N ASP A 5 5.76 -2.70 -4.42
CA ASP A 5 6.92 -2.53 -3.54
C ASP A 5 7.05 -3.69 -2.52
N SER A 6 5.94 -4.12 -1.93
CA SER A 6 5.89 -5.27 -1.01
C SER A 6 6.17 -6.61 -1.71
N THR A 7 5.81 -6.77 -2.99
CA THR A 7 6.24 -7.93 -3.80
C THR A 7 7.75 -7.93 -3.96
N GLY A 8 8.36 -6.78 -4.21
CA GLY A 8 9.81 -6.65 -4.25
C GLY A 8 10.47 -7.02 -2.91
N PHE A 9 9.85 -6.64 -1.78
CA PHE A 9 10.35 -7.06 -0.46
C PHE A 9 10.35 -8.58 -0.35
N ASN A 10 9.24 -9.23 -0.70
CA ASN A 10 9.10 -10.68 -0.58
C ASN A 10 10.08 -11.46 -1.48
N LEU A 11 10.40 -10.92 -2.66
CA LEU A 11 11.32 -11.54 -3.62
C LEU A 11 12.80 -11.17 -3.40
N ARG A 12 13.12 -10.35 -2.39
CA ARG A 12 14.49 -9.88 -2.14
C ARG A 12 15.51 -10.99 -1.92
N LYS A 13 15.08 -12.11 -1.33
CA LYS A 13 15.93 -13.28 -1.08
C LYS A 13 16.27 -14.04 -2.36
N ASP A 14 15.49 -13.85 -3.42
CA ASP A 14 15.72 -14.43 -4.73
C ASP A 14 16.57 -13.50 -5.64
N GLY A 15 17.07 -12.39 -5.08
CA GLY A 15 17.93 -11.43 -5.79
C GLY A 15 17.17 -10.34 -6.55
N TYR A 16 15.85 -10.21 -6.35
CA TYR A 16 15.05 -9.16 -6.96
C TYR A 16 14.91 -7.95 -6.05
N ALA A 17 14.67 -6.77 -6.63
CA ALA A 17 14.38 -5.56 -5.89
C ALA A 17 13.29 -4.76 -6.61
N TYR A 18 12.47 -4.03 -5.85
CA TYR A 18 11.63 -2.98 -6.42
C TYR A 18 12.47 -1.72 -6.63
N VAL A 19 12.24 -1.04 -7.75
CA VAL A 19 12.84 0.26 -8.07
C VAL A 19 11.70 1.22 -8.38
N ALA A 20 11.65 2.35 -7.66
CA ALA A 20 10.70 3.40 -7.97
C ALA A 20 11.00 3.98 -9.38
N PRO A 21 10.04 4.02 -10.31
CA PRO A 21 10.25 4.59 -11.64
C PRO A 21 10.63 6.06 -11.59
N ALA A 22 11.47 6.51 -12.52
CA ALA A 22 11.97 7.89 -12.56
C ALA A 22 10.85 8.93 -12.78
N GLU A 23 9.80 8.52 -13.50
CA GLU A 23 8.58 9.28 -13.79
C GLU A 23 7.60 9.36 -12.61
N GLY A 24 7.82 8.54 -11.58
CA GLY A 24 6.99 8.43 -10.40
C GLY A 24 6.37 7.04 -10.21
N ALA A 25 6.34 6.58 -8.97
CA ALA A 25 5.72 5.32 -8.60
C ALA A 25 4.22 5.48 -8.38
N PHE A 26 3.46 4.49 -8.81
CA PHE A 26 2.04 4.41 -8.55
C PHE A 26 1.78 4.07 -7.07
N ALA A 27 0.96 4.86 -6.39
CA ALA A 27 0.70 4.74 -4.94
C ALA A 27 -0.80 4.57 -4.64
N TRP A 28 -1.11 3.85 -3.56
CA TRP A 28 -2.48 3.60 -3.11
C TRP A 28 -2.50 3.42 -1.59
N HIS A 29 -3.67 3.67 -0.98
CA HIS A 29 -3.89 3.44 0.45
C HIS A 29 -4.96 2.37 0.65
N GLN A 30 -4.71 1.50 1.63
CA GLN A 30 -5.71 0.58 2.15
C GLN A 30 -6.32 1.17 3.40
N GLY A 31 -7.64 1.14 3.49
CA GLY A 31 -8.39 1.60 4.65
C GLY A 31 -9.36 0.55 5.14
N PHE A 32 -9.81 0.71 6.38
CA PHE A 32 -10.86 -0.12 6.95
C PHE A 32 -12.24 0.43 6.57
N ILE A 33 -13.13 -0.46 6.17
CA ILE A 33 -14.54 -0.16 5.90
C ILE A 33 -15.39 -1.02 6.82
N MET A 34 -16.35 -0.41 7.52
CA MET A 34 -17.32 -1.14 8.33
C MET A 34 -18.62 -1.33 7.56
N MET A 35 -19.04 -2.58 7.43
CA MET A 35 -20.30 -2.94 6.77
C MET A 35 -21.49 -2.49 7.62
N LYS A 36 -22.58 -2.06 6.96
CA LYS A 36 -23.79 -1.55 7.62
C LYS A 36 -24.43 -2.56 8.59
N ASN A 37 -24.24 -3.86 8.36
CA ASN A 37 -24.78 -4.96 9.15
C ASN A 37 -23.73 -5.64 10.05
N ALA A 38 -22.63 -4.94 10.39
CA ALA A 38 -21.61 -5.47 11.29
C ALA A 38 -22.22 -5.83 12.67
N ALA A 39 -21.93 -7.03 13.17
CA ALA A 39 -22.47 -7.51 14.45
C ALA A 39 -21.69 -7.00 15.67
N ASN A 40 -20.41 -6.67 15.50
CA ASN A 40 -19.47 -6.33 16.59
C ASN A 40 -18.90 -4.91 16.39
N VAL A 41 -19.78 -3.91 16.33
CA VAL A 41 -19.44 -2.52 15.99
C VAL A 41 -18.44 -1.92 16.98
N ASP A 42 -18.65 -2.10 18.28
CA ASP A 42 -17.78 -1.53 19.32
C ASP A 42 -16.36 -2.11 19.25
N GLN A 43 -16.23 -3.42 19.05
CA GLN A 43 -14.94 -4.08 18.91
C GLN A 43 -14.23 -3.68 17.61
N ALA A 44 -14.98 -3.49 16.52
CA ALA A 44 -14.42 -2.99 15.26
C ALA A 44 -13.85 -1.57 15.43
N HIS A 45 -14.53 -0.70 16.17
CA HIS A 45 -14.02 0.63 16.49
C HIS A 45 -12.76 0.60 17.36
N GLU A 46 -12.74 -0.20 18.42
CA GLU A 46 -11.54 -0.33 19.27
C GLU A 46 -10.35 -0.91 18.50
N PHE A 47 -10.60 -1.88 17.60
CA PHE A 47 -9.58 -2.42 16.72
C PHE A 47 -8.99 -1.36 15.79
N VAL A 48 -9.83 -0.62 15.06
CA VAL A 48 -9.35 0.44 14.13
C VAL A 48 -8.61 1.54 14.90
N LYS A 49 -9.07 1.88 16.11
CA LYS A 49 -8.39 2.85 16.98
C LYS A 49 -6.99 2.37 17.37
N TYR A 50 -6.84 1.11 17.77
CA TYR A 50 -5.53 0.54 18.09
C TYR A 50 -4.61 0.49 16.85
N VAL A 51 -5.10 -0.01 15.71
CA VAL A 51 -4.31 -0.09 14.47
C VAL A 51 -3.88 1.29 13.96
N SER A 52 -4.59 2.35 14.34
CA SER A 52 -4.23 3.74 14.01
C SER A 52 -3.15 4.35 14.94
N THR A 53 -2.77 3.67 16.03
CA THR A 53 -1.63 4.08 16.87
C THR A 53 -0.30 3.83 16.17
N ALA A 54 0.79 4.44 16.65
CA ALA A 54 2.13 4.19 16.10
C ALA A 54 2.51 2.70 16.17
N GLU A 55 2.29 2.07 17.33
CA GLU A 55 2.57 0.66 17.56
C GLU A 55 1.72 -0.25 16.67
N GLY A 56 0.39 -0.03 16.65
CA GLY A 56 -0.52 -0.85 15.85
C GLY A 56 -0.26 -0.73 14.35
N ALA A 57 -0.02 0.49 13.86
CA ALA A 57 0.28 0.72 12.45
C ALA A 57 1.63 0.12 12.05
N ALA A 58 2.65 0.20 12.92
CA ALA A 58 3.96 -0.40 12.68
C ALA A 58 3.89 -1.93 12.67
N GLY A 59 3.17 -2.53 13.64
CA GLY A 59 2.95 -3.96 13.70
C GLY A 59 2.22 -4.48 12.46
N TRP A 60 1.16 -3.79 12.04
CA TRP A 60 0.42 -4.12 10.82
C TRP A 60 1.30 -4.05 9.57
N ALA A 61 2.02 -2.94 9.39
CA ALA A 61 2.90 -2.72 8.25
C ALA A 61 4.05 -3.72 8.22
N SER A 62 4.63 -4.07 9.36
CA SER A 62 5.70 -5.07 9.47
C SER A 62 5.20 -6.46 9.10
N ALA A 63 4.01 -6.85 9.60
CA ALA A 63 3.40 -8.13 9.27
C ALA A 63 3.08 -8.28 7.77
N PHE A 64 2.66 -7.19 7.13
CA PHE A 64 2.36 -7.17 5.69
C PHE A 64 3.60 -6.86 4.81
N SER A 65 4.71 -6.46 5.42
CA SER A 65 5.91 -5.96 4.74
C SER A 65 5.62 -4.76 3.82
N SER A 66 4.98 -3.73 4.38
CA SER A 66 4.63 -2.49 3.69
C SER A 66 5.05 -1.23 4.45
N ASN A 67 4.80 -0.05 3.86
CA ASN A 67 4.88 1.22 4.57
C ASN A 67 3.72 1.39 5.56
N PRO A 68 3.96 1.97 6.76
CA PRO A 68 2.91 2.33 7.70
C PRO A 68 2.34 3.71 7.38
N VAL A 69 1.07 3.94 7.76
CA VAL A 69 0.37 5.23 7.56
C VAL A 69 0.25 6.02 8.87
N GLY A 70 0.36 5.34 10.02
CA GLY A 70 0.27 5.95 11.34
C GLY A 70 1.46 6.87 11.63
N LYS A 71 1.19 8.06 12.16
CA LYS A 71 2.25 9.00 12.53
C LYS A 71 3.16 8.38 13.62
N GLY A 72 4.48 8.40 13.38
CA GLY A 72 5.47 7.81 14.29
C GLY A 72 5.62 6.29 14.18
N ALA A 73 4.85 5.63 13.31
CA ALA A 73 4.93 4.18 13.13
C ALA A 73 6.19 3.73 12.37
N ALA A 74 6.74 4.59 11.50
CA ALA A 74 7.97 4.29 10.76
C ALA A 74 9.15 3.98 11.70
N ASP A 75 9.21 4.62 12.86
CA ASP A 75 10.26 4.43 13.88
C ASP A 75 10.14 3.09 14.62
N LEU A 76 8.99 2.41 14.50
CA LEU A 76 8.66 1.16 15.20
C LEU A 76 8.54 -0.04 14.24
N LEU A 77 8.86 0.15 12.95
CA LEU A 77 8.84 -0.92 11.97
C LEU A 77 9.85 -2.03 12.30
N ASP A 78 9.56 -3.23 11.83
CA ASP A 78 10.57 -4.29 11.74
C ASP A 78 11.82 -3.76 11.00
N PRO A 79 13.03 -3.96 11.55
CA PRO A 79 14.24 -3.39 10.98
C PRO A 79 14.52 -3.79 9.52
N GLU A 80 14.14 -5.00 9.09
CA GLU A 80 14.33 -5.41 7.70
C GLU A 80 13.37 -4.67 6.77
N VAL A 81 12.13 -4.47 7.20
CA VAL A 81 11.12 -3.71 6.45
C VAL A 81 11.55 -2.24 6.35
N ALA A 82 11.97 -1.63 7.47
CA ALA A 82 12.46 -0.25 7.49
C ALA A 82 13.66 -0.06 6.57
N ALA A 83 14.65 -0.95 6.64
CA ALA A 83 15.85 -0.89 5.80
C ALA A 83 15.51 -1.01 4.31
N TYR A 84 14.65 -1.96 3.93
CA TYR A 84 14.20 -2.10 2.55
C TYR A 84 13.54 -0.82 2.03
N TYR A 85 12.56 -0.28 2.76
CA TYR A 85 11.81 0.88 2.31
C TYR A 85 12.64 2.16 2.22
N SER A 86 13.58 2.35 3.16
CA SER A 86 14.56 3.45 3.09
C SER A 86 15.51 3.35 1.90
N GLY A 87 15.83 2.13 1.44
CA GLY A 87 16.62 1.89 0.24
C GLY A 87 15.82 1.99 -1.06
N THR A 88 14.51 1.74 -1.00
CA THR A 88 13.61 1.78 -2.17
C THR A 88 13.15 3.19 -2.51
N PHE A 89 12.82 4.01 -1.51
CA PHE A 89 12.27 5.35 -1.71
C PHE A 89 13.12 6.41 -1.02
N ASN A 90 13.69 7.32 -1.81
CA ASN A 90 14.26 8.58 -1.32
C ASN A 90 13.23 9.71 -1.42
N ASP A 91 13.58 10.90 -0.91
CA ASP A 91 12.69 12.08 -0.94
C ASP A 91 12.20 12.42 -2.36
N GLU A 92 13.06 12.28 -3.37
CA GLU A 92 12.68 12.52 -4.77
C GLU A 92 11.61 11.52 -5.24
N ALA A 93 11.80 10.22 -5.01
CA ALA A 93 10.84 9.19 -5.36
C ALA A 93 9.51 9.38 -4.63
N LEU A 94 9.56 9.74 -3.34
CA LEU A 94 8.37 10.06 -2.54
C LEU A 94 7.62 11.28 -3.08
N SER A 95 8.34 12.31 -3.55
CA SER A 95 7.71 13.51 -4.11
C SER A 95 6.99 13.27 -5.45
N LYS A 96 7.30 12.15 -6.13
CA LYS A 96 6.73 11.76 -7.43
C LYS A 96 5.68 10.66 -7.32
N LEU A 97 5.17 10.36 -6.12
CA LEU A 97 4.12 9.35 -5.98
C LEU A 97 2.83 9.78 -6.65
N TRP A 98 2.32 8.91 -7.53
CA TRP A 98 1.03 9.08 -8.20
C TRP A 98 -0.06 8.34 -7.43
N TRP A 99 -0.77 9.06 -6.58
CA TRP A 99 -1.87 8.50 -5.80
C TRP A 99 -3.05 8.08 -6.68
N TRP A 100 -3.53 6.84 -6.50
CA TRP A 100 -4.71 6.31 -7.19
C TRP A 100 -5.90 7.25 -6.94
N PRO A 101 -6.43 7.94 -7.97
CA PRO A 101 -7.52 8.89 -7.77
C PRO A 101 -8.85 8.16 -7.60
N ASP A 102 -9.88 8.88 -7.17
CA ASP A 102 -11.24 8.38 -7.32
C ASP A 102 -11.55 8.15 -8.81
N GLN A 103 -12.33 7.13 -9.11
CA GLN A 103 -12.64 6.73 -10.48
C GLN A 103 -14.15 6.73 -10.67
N SER A 104 -14.62 7.50 -11.65
CA SER A 104 -16.03 7.49 -12.03
C SER A 104 -16.42 6.12 -12.60
N ALA A 105 -17.70 5.77 -12.46
CA ALA A 105 -18.23 4.54 -13.03
C ALA A 105 -18.03 4.48 -14.57
N GLU A 106 -18.14 5.62 -15.26
CA GLU A 106 -17.90 5.72 -16.70
C GLU A 106 -16.44 5.40 -17.05
N PHE A 107 -15.49 6.01 -16.33
CA PHE A 107 -14.06 5.75 -16.54
C PHE A 107 -13.72 4.27 -16.29
N LEU A 108 -14.26 3.69 -15.21
CA LEU A 108 -14.05 2.28 -14.87
C LEU A 108 -14.56 1.35 -15.98
N ALA A 109 -15.78 1.59 -16.47
CA ALA A 109 -16.37 0.81 -17.55
C ALA A 109 -15.53 0.90 -18.83
N LYS A 110 -15.11 2.11 -19.20
CA LYS A 110 -14.30 2.34 -20.40
C LYS A 110 -12.91 1.71 -20.29
N ARG A 111 -12.24 1.88 -19.15
CA ARG A 111 -10.94 1.25 -18.89
C ARG A 111 -11.02 -0.28 -18.97
N ALA A 112 -12.08 -0.88 -18.40
CA ALA A 112 -12.28 -2.32 -18.47
C ALA A 112 -12.46 -2.81 -19.92
N GLU A 113 -13.30 -2.12 -20.71
CA GLU A 113 -13.52 -2.43 -22.13
C GLU A 113 -12.19 -2.49 -22.92
N TYR A 114 -11.34 -1.47 -22.76
CA TYR A 114 -10.05 -1.43 -23.47
C TYR A 114 -9.04 -2.43 -22.92
N ALA A 115 -9.02 -2.67 -21.61
CA ALA A 115 -8.15 -3.68 -21.02
C ALA A 115 -8.48 -5.08 -21.54
N ASP A 116 -9.77 -5.39 -21.71
CA ASP A 116 -10.20 -6.69 -22.24
C ASP A 116 -9.88 -6.83 -23.73
N LYS A 117 -10.08 -5.76 -24.52
CA LYS A 117 -9.65 -5.72 -25.94
C LYS A 117 -8.15 -5.96 -26.08
N TYR A 118 -7.33 -5.34 -25.24
CA TYR A 118 -5.88 -5.51 -25.26
C TYR A 118 -5.45 -6.95 -24.93
N LYS A 119 -6.10 -7.59 -23.95
CA LYS A 119 -5.80 -8.99 -23.57
C LYS A 119 -6.23 -10.02 -24.61
N ALA A 120 -7.23 -9.69 -25.43
CA ALA A 120 -7.76 -10.58 -26.45
C ALA A 120 -7.00 -10.52 -27.79
N ALA A 121 -6.12 -9.54 -27.97
CA ALA A 121 -5.24 -9.38 -29.13
C ALA A 121 -3.92 -10.16 -28.95
#